data_AF-A0A7R9KA66-F1
#
_entry.id   AF-A0A7R9KA66-F1
#
_cell.length_a   1.000
_cell.length_b   1.000
_cell.length_c   1.000
_cell.angle_alpha   90.00
_cell.angle_beta   90.00
_cell.angle_gamma   90.00
#
_symmetry.space_group_name_H-M   'P 1'
#
loop_
_entity.id
_entity.type
_entity.pdbx_description
1 polymer ?
#
loop_
_entity_poly.entity_id
_entity_poly.type
_entity_poly.pdbx_seq_one_letter_code
_entity_poly.pdbx_strand_id
1 'polypeptide(L)'
;MLIEKFVDKPRHIEIQVLGDKHGNAIFLNERECSIQRRNQKVIEEAPSTFLDTWTRTAMGQQAVALCKRLGYYSAGTVEFLVDSQRNFYFLEMNTRLQVEHPITECITGIDLVHQMIRVAKGNIILL
;
A
#
# COMPACT_ATOMS: atom_id res chain seq x y z
N MET A 1 -13.73 -19.66 -7.40
CA MET A 1 -12.62 -20.17 -6.59
C MET A 1 -11.35 -19.99 -7.40
N LEU A 2 -10.36 -19.27 -6.85
CA LEU A 2 -9.05 -19.10 -7.46
C LEU A 2 -8.08 -20.09 -6.80
N ILE A 3 -7.03 -20.49 -7.52
CA ILE A 3 -5.93 -21.31 -7.00
C ILE A 3 -4.64 -20.53 -7.27
N GLU A 4 -3.86 -20.29 -6.22
CA GLU A 4 -2.61 -19.54 -6.29
C GLU A 4 -1.46 -20.34 -5.66
N LYS A 5 -0.22 -19.89 -5.93
CA LYS A 5 0.97 -20.48 -5.32
C LYS A 5 0.96 -20.20 -3.81
N PHE A 6 1.10 -21.24 -2.99
CA PHE A 6 1.33 -21.09 -1.56
C PHE A 6 2.75 -20.55 -1.30
N VAL A 7 2.84 -19.43 -0.58
CA VAL A 7 4.10 -18.86 -0.11
C VAL A 7 4.30 -19.29 1.34
N ASP A 8 5.42 -19.94 1.66
CA ASP A 8 5.69 -20.40 3.03
C ASP A 8 6.16 -19.23 3.91
N LYS A 9 5.58 -19.15 5.11
CA LYS A 9 5.85 -18.10 6.13
C LYS A 9 5.98 -16.68 5.55
N PRO A 10 4.99 -16.21 4.76
CA PRO A 10 5.08 -14.92 4.12
C PRO A 10 4.88 -13.80 5.15
N ARG A 11 5.52 -12.65 4.90
CA ARG A 11 5.10 -11.39 5.49
C ARG A 11 4.03 -10.75 4.63
N HIS A 12 3.00 -10.23 5.27
CA HIS A 12 1.95 -9.47 4.59
C HIS A 12 2.38 -8.01 4.64
N ILE A 13 2.76 -7.45 3.49
CA ILE A 13 3.25 -6.08 3.39
C ILE A 13 2.47 -5.37 2.29
N GLU A 14 2.03 -4.16 2.60
CA GLU A 14 1.13 -3.43 1.73
C GLU A 14 1.61 -1.99 1.51
N ILE A 15 1.36 -1.45 0.32
CA ILE A 15 1.81 -0.12 -0.07
C ILE A 15 0.63 0.84 -0.07
N GLN A 16 0.71 1.91 0.72
CA GLN A 16 -0.24 3.02 0.63
C GLN A 16 -0.02 3.76 -0.69
N VAL A 17 -1.06 3.88 -1.50
CA VAL A 17 -1.03 4.68 -2.73
C VAL A 17 -2.02 5.84 -2.64
N LEU A 18 -1.69 6.93 -3.33
CA LEU A 18 -2.56 8.08 -3.51
C LEU A 18 -2.45 8.55 -4.96
N GLY A 19 -3.58 8.56 -5.67
CA GLY A 19 -3.68 9.04 -7.06
C GLY A 19 -4.63 10.23 -7.19
N ASP A 20 -4.46 11.03 -8.25
CA ASP A 20 -5.36 12.13 -8.59
C ASP A 20 -6.02 11.97 -9.97
N LYS A 21 -6.97 12.86 -10.27
CA LYS A 21 -7.69 12.88 -11.55
C LYS A 21 -6.85 13.41 -12.73
N HIS A 22 -5.59 13.76 -12.49
CA HIS A 22 -4.66 14.32 -13.49
C HIS A 22 -3.62 13.29 -13.94
N GLY A 23 -3.73 12.04 -13.49
CA GLY A 23 -2.82 10.95 -13.85
C GLY A 23 -1.58 10.86 -12.95
N ASN A 24 -1.50 11.66 -11.88
CA ASN A 24 -0.44 11.51 -10.90
C ASN A 24 -0.78 10.40 -9.91
N ALA A 25 0.24 9.66 -9.49
CA ALA A 25 0.13 8.70 -8.40
C ALA A 25 1.47 8.60 -7.67
N ILE A 26 1.40 8.51 -6.35
CA ILE A 26 2.54 8.35 -5.44
C ILE A 26 2.28 7.18 -4.49
N PHE A 27 3.35 6.68 -3.86
CA PHE A 27 3.25 5.78 -2.72
C PHE A 27 3.73 6.47 -1.45
N LEU A 28 3.13 6.13 -0.31
CA LEU A 28 3.38 6.73 1.00
C LEU A 28 3.90 5.67 1.96
N ASN A 29 5.06 5.10 1.60
CA ASN A 29 5.68 3.93 2.24
C ASN A 29 4.75 2.69 2.30
N GLU A 30 5.25 1.66 2.97
CA GLU A 30 4.57 0.41 3.28
C GLU A 30 4.06 0.35 4.71
N ARG A 31 3.11 -0.57 4.94
CA ARG A 31 2.74 -1.11 6.24
C ARG A 31 3.00 -2.60 6.26
N GLU A 32 3.46 -3.11 7.40
CA GLU A 32 3.55 -4.54 7.64
C GLU A 32 2.39 -4.99 8.54
N CYS A 33 1.63 -5.96 8.06
CA CYS A 33 0.40 -6.48 8.67
C CYS A 33 0.48 -8.00 8.86
N SER A 34 1.68 -8.54 9.06
CA SER A 34 1.96 -9.98 9.15
C SER A 34 1.32 -10.65 10.37
N ILE A 35 1.09 -9.90 11.45
CA ILE A 35 0.52 -10.42 12.69
C ILE A 35 -1.00 -10.43 12.58
N GLN A 36 -1.55 -11.61 12.29
CA GLN A 36 -2.96 -11.81 12.05
C GLN A 36 -3.53 -12.93 12.93
N ARG A 37 -4.80 -12.80 13.31
CA ARG A 37 -5.55 -13.86 13.99
C ARG A 37 -6.71 -14.28 13.10
N ARG A 38 -6.69 -15.53 12.61
CA ARG A 38 -7.73 -16.06 11.71
C ARG A 38 -7.96 -15.17 10.48
N ASN A 39 -6.87 -14.75 9.82
CA ASN A 39 -6.87 -13.88 8.62
C ASN A 39 -7.39 -12.46 8.87
N GLN A 40 -7.45 -12.02 10.12
CA GLN A 40 -7.74 -10.66 10.49
C GLN A 40 -6.46 -9.99 10.98
N LYS A 41 -6.12 -8.84 10.41
CA LYS A 41 -4.99 -8.01 10.87
C LYS A 41 -5.23 -7.57 12.32
N VAL A 42 -4.20 -7.76 13.15
CA VAL A 42 -4.27 -7.47 14.60
C VAL A 42 -3.24 -6.42 15.00
N ILE A 43 -2.05 -6.48 14.40
CA ILE A 43 -0.98 -5.51 14.62
C ILE A 43 -0.41 -5.10 13.27
N GLU A 44 -0.28 -3.80 13.10
CA GLU A 44 0.26 -3.15 11.92
C GLU A 44 1.41 -2.21 12.33
N GLU A 45 2.48 -2.18 11.54
CA GLU A 45 3.62 -1.29 11.75
C GLU A 45 4.03 -0.57 10.47
N ALA A 46 4.57 0.64 10.60
CA ALA A 46 5.10 1.42 9.49
C ALA A 46 6.33 2.24 9.96
N PRO A 47 7.44 2.26 9.19
CA PRO A 47 7.75 1.35 8.09
C PRO A 47 8.02 -0.09 8.57
N SER A 48 8.00 -1.06 7.66
CA SER A 48 8.42 -2.44 7.94
C SER A 48 9.90 -2.49 8.29
N THR A 49 10.22 -3.20 9.38
CA THR A 49 11.61 -3.48 9.77
C THR A 49 12.27 -4.55 8.90
N PHE A 50 11.48 -5.31 8.13
CA PHE A 50 11.97 -6.41 7.30
C PHE A 50 12.52 -5.95 5.93
N LEU A 51 11.91 -4.90 5.35
CA LEU A 51 12.29 -4.40 4.03
C LEU A 51 13.53 -3.51 4.06
N ASP A 52 14.47 -3.80 3.17
CA ASP A 52 15.53 -2.85 2.81
C ASP A 52 14.99 -1.74 1.89
N THR A 53 15.80 -0.69 1.71
CA THR A 53 15.45 0.47 0.88
C THR A 53 15.17 0.09 -0.57
N TRP A 54 15.88 -0.91 -1.11
CA TRP A 54 15.74 -1.33 -2.50
C TRP A 54 14.40 -2.02 -2.74
N THR A 55 14.06 -3.00 -1.91
CA THR A 55 12.79 -3.75 -1.99
C THR A 55 11.60 -2.83 -1.76
N ARG A 56 11.67 -1.94 -0.75
CA ARG A 56 10.65 -0.91 -0.50
C ARG A 56 10.40 -0.03 -1.71
N THR A 57 11.46 0.46 -2.33
CA THR A 57 11.36 1.30 -3.53
C THR A 57 10.75 0.53 -4.70
N ALA A 58 11.18 -0.73 -4.91
CA ALA A 58 10.65 -1.57 -5.98
C ALA A 58 9.15 -1.85 -5.80
N MET A 59 8.71 -2.23 -4.61
CA MET A 59 7.29 -2.44 -4.30
C MET A 59 6.47 -1.16 -4.50
N GLY A 60 6.96 -0.03 -4.00
CA GLY A 60 6.33 1.28 -4.17
C GLY A 60 6.15 1.67 -5.63
N GLN A 61 7.20 1.49 -6.45
CA GLN A 61 7.15 1.76 -7.89
C GLN A 61 6.16 0.85 -8.62
N GLN A 62 6.09 -0.44 -8.28
CA GLN A 62 5.10 -1.36 -8.86
C GLN A 62 3.66 -0.96 -8.49
N ALA A 63 3.42 -0.57 -7.24
CA ALA A 63 2.11 -0.10 -6.79
C ALA A 63 1.67 1.19 -7.52
N VAL A 64 2.59 2.14 -7.72
CA VAL A 64 2.33 3.36 -8.50
C VAL A 64 2.10 3.05 -9.98
N ALA A 65 2.88 2.13 -10.57
CA ALA A 65 2.70 1.73 -11.95
C ALA A 65 1.33 1.10 -12.19
N LEU A 66 0.84 0.27 -11.26
CA LEU A 66 -0.52 -0.28 -11.26
C LEU A 66 -1.57 0.84 -11.24
N CYS A 67 -1.44 1.81 -10.32
CA CYS A 67 -2.38 2.92 -10.20
C CYS A 67 -2.44 3.76 -11.49
N LYS A 68 -1.28 4.14 -12.04
CA LYS A 68 -1.19 4.91 -13.28
C LYS A 68 -1.81 4.16 -14.46
N ARG A 69 -1.57 2.84 -14.56
CA ARG A 69 -2.12 2.01 -15.63
C ARG A 69 -3.64 1.95 -15.60
N LEU A 70 -4.24 1.94 -14.41
CA LEU A 70 -5.69 1.88 -14.22
C LEU A 70 -6.37 3.25 -14.22
N GLY A 71 -5.60 4.34 -14.24
CA GLY A 71 -6.15 5.69 -13.99
C GLY A 71 -6.75 5.83 -12.58
N TYR A 72 -6.18 5.10 -11.61
CA TYR A 72 -6.69 5.09 -10.23
C TYR A 72 -6.45 6.44 -9.56
N TYR A 73 -7.49 6.96 -8.89
CA TYR A 73 -7.43 8.16 -8.08
C TYR A 73 -8.05 7.89 -6.69
N SER A 74 -7.80 8.79 -5.73
CA SER A 74 -8.07 8.60 -4.30
C SER A 74 -6.99 7.75 -3.60
N ALA A 75 -7.20 7.50 -2.31
CA ALA A 75 -6.36 6.61 -1.51
C ALA A 75 -6.74 5.14 -1.74
N GLY A 76 -5.73 4.28 -1.85
CA GLY A 76 -5.90 2.84 -1.93
C GLY A 76 -4.69 2.13 -1.33
N THR A 77 -4.73 0.81 -1.30
CA THR A 77 -3.60 0.02 -0.82
C THR A 77 -3.37 -1.19 -1.70
N VAL A 78 -2.12 -1.43 -2.10
CA VAL A 78 -1.71 -2.59 -2.88
C VAL A 78 -1.06 -3.59 -1.94
N GLU A 79 -1.67 -4.76 -1.78
CA GLU A 79 -1.21 -5.80 -0.86
C GLU A 79 -0.27 -6.79 -1.54
N PHE A 80 0.80 -7.16 -0.84
CA PHE A 80 1.79 -8.12 -1.29
C PHE A 80 2.06 -9.17 -0.22
N LEU A 81 2.39 -10.37 -0.69
CA LEU A 81 3.08 -11.38 0.11
C LEU A 81 4.58 -11.28 -0.16
N VAL A 82 5.40 -11.23 0.89
CA VAL A 82 6.86 -11.15 0.78
C VAL A 82 7.48 -12.36 1.44
N ASP A 83 8.31 -13.11 0.70
CA ASP A 83 8.98 -14.30 1.22
C ASP A 83 10.27 -13.97 2.02
N SER A 84 10.90 -15.01 2.57
CA SER A 84 12.14 -14.86 3.36
C SER A 84 13.36 -14.35 2.57
N GLN A 85 13.32 -14.44 1.24
CA GLN A 85 14.34 -13.91 0.34
C GLN A 85 14.00 -12.51 -0.18
N ARG A 86 12.93 -11.88 0.35
CA ARG A 86 12.40 -10.57 -0.07
C ARG A 86 11.84 -10.54 -1.49
N ASN A 87 11.49 -11.69 -2.08
CA ASN A 87 10.67 -11.71 -3.28
C ASN A 87 9.24 -11.33 -2.88
N PHE A 88 8.63 -10.40 -3.62
CA PHE A 88 7.27 -9.93 -3.37
C PHE A 88 6.31 -10.34 -4.49
N TYR A 89 5.08 -10.67 -4.11
CA TYR A 89 4.03 -11.15 -5.00
C TYR A 89 2.76 -10.35 -4.75
N PHE A 90 2.18 -9.78 -5.81
CA PHE A 90 0.89 -9.08 -5.72
C PHE A 90 -0.18 -10.05 -5.24
N LEU A 91 -0.98 -9.62 -4.26
CA LEU A 91 -2.12 -10.37 -3.75
C LEU A 91 -3.42 -9.74 -4.23
N GLU A 92 -3.68 -8.50 -3.81
CA GLU A 92 -4.86 -7.76 -4.19
C GLU A 92 -4.65 -6.25 -4.07
N MET A 93 -5.64 -5.47 -4.50
CA MET A 93 -5.69 -4.03 -4.27
C MET A 93 -6.99 -3.67 -3.56
N ASN A 94 -6.87 -3.07 -2.38
CA ASN A 94 -7.99 -2.48 -1.69
C ASN A 94 -8.23 -1.07 -2.25
N THR A 95 -9.30 -0.91 -3.04
CA THR A 95 -9.68 0.36 -3.70
C THR A 95 -10.43 1.32 -2.76
N ARG A 96 -10.00 1.37 -1.50
CA ARG A 96 -10.57 2.17 -0.41
C ARG A 96 -9.47 2.47 0.60
N LEU A 97 -9.72 3.45 1.48
CA LEU A 97 -8.88 3.65 2.65
C LEU A 97 -8.97 2.42 3.57
N GLN A 98 -7.83 2.02 4.11
CA GLN A 98 -7.72 0.91 5.05
C GLN A 98 -7.83 1.38 6.50
N VAL A 99 -8.10 0.45 7.41
CA VAL A 99 -8.36 0.77 8.83
C VAL A 99 -7.07 1.29 9.48
N GLU A 100 -5.95 0.67 9.12
CA GLU A 100 -4.59 0.90 9.56
C GLU A 100 -3.90 2.09 8.87
N HIS A 101 -4.61 2.91 8.10
CA HIS A 101 -4.02 4.11 7.49
C HIS A 101 -3.35 5.10 8.49
N PRO A 102 -3.77 5.24 9.76
CA PRO A 102 -3.18 6.24 10.67
C PRO A 102 -1.68 6.04 10.90
N ILE A 103 -1.14 4.82 10.85
CA ILE A 103 0.31 4.61 11.02
C ILE A 103 1.11 5.13 9.82
N THR A 104 0.52 5.15 8.62
CA THR A 104 1.11 5.85 7.47
C THR A 104 1.07 7.37 7.68
N GLU A 105 -0.04 7.90 8.20
CA GLU A 105 -0.13 9.33 8.52
C GLU A 105 0.88 9.73 9.59
N CYS A 106 1.10 8.88 10.61
CA CYS A 106 2.08 9.12 11.68
C CYS A 106 3.51 9.31 11.16
N ILE A 107 3.94 8.50 10.18
CA ILE A 107 5.32 8.58 9.66
C ILE A 107 5.49 9.60 8.54
N THR A 108 4.40 10.04 7.89
CA THR A 108 4.46 10.96 6.76
C THR A 108 3.99 12.38 7.08
N GLY A 109 3.18 12.55 8.13
CA GLY A 109 2.49 13.82 8.43
C GLY A 109 1.36 14.16 7.45
N ILE A 110 0.94 13.21 6.60
CA ILE A 110 -0.07 13.42 5.56
C ILE A 110 -1.42 12.91 6.06
N ASP A 111 -2.41 13.79 6.14
CA ASP A 111 -3.81 13.41 6.36
C ASP A 111 -4.42 12.86 5.05
N LEU A 112 -4.61 11.54 4.99
CA LEU A 112 -5.08 10.81 3.83
C LEU A 112 -6.54 11.10 3.53
N VAL A 113 -7.40 11.22 4.56
CA VAL A 113 -8.81 11.56 4.39
C VAL A 113 -8.95 12.95 3.79
N HIS A 114 -8.15 13.91 4.25
CA HIS A 114 -8.06 15.24 3.67
C HIS A 114 -7.61 15.20 2.21
N GLN A 115 -6.57 14.42 1.88
CA GLN A 115 -6.14 14.27 0.48
C GLN A 115 -7.24 13.64 -0.39
N MET A 116 -7.98 12.65 0.10
CA MET A 116 -9.11 12.07 -0.63
C MET A 116 -10.16 13.13 -0.98
N ILE A 117 -10.50 14.00 -0.02
CA ILE A 117 -11.44 15.12 -0.26
C ILE A 117 -10.88 16.10 -1.29
N ARG A 118 -9.58 16.43 -1.21
CA ARG A 118 -8.92 17.33 -2.18
C ARG A 118 -8.94 16.74 -3.60
N VAL A 119 -8.58 15.47 -3.75
CA VAL A 119 -8.60 14.76 -5.04
C VAL A 119 -10.03 14.67 -5.57
N ALA A 120 -11.02 14.41 -4.71
CA ALA A 120 -12.42 14.37 -5.12
C ALA A 120 -12.87 15.71 -5.75
N LYS A 121 -12.41 16.84 -5.19
CA LYS A 121 -12.59 18.20 -5.73
C LYS A 121 -11.80 18.51 -7.00
N GLY A 122 -10.96 17.59 -7.47
CA GLY A 122 -10.15 17.77 -8.68
C GLY A 122 -8.82 18.47 -8.45
N ASN A 123 -8.34 18.58 -7.20
CA ASN A 123 -7.00 19.11 -6.93
C ASN A 123 -5.92 18.10 -7.34
N ILE A 124 -4.76 18.62 -7.74
CA ILE A 124 -3.53 17.86 -7.96
C ILE A 124 -2.92 17.50 -6.58
N ILE A 125 -2.30 16.33 -6.48
CA ILE A 125 -1.49 15.97 -5.29
C ILE A 125 -0.27 16.91 -5.20
N LEU A 126 -0.08 17.54 -4.05
CA LEU A 126 1.04 18.47 -3.78
C LEU A 126 1.83 17.95 -2.57
N LEU A 127 2.56 16.85 -2.76
CA LEU A 127 3.32 16.13 -1.74
C LEU A 127 4.75 15.88 -2.21
#